data_AF-A0A7X6KU93-F1
#
_entry.id   AF-A0A7X6KU93-F1
#
_cell.length_a   1.000
_cell.length_b   1.000
_cell.length_c   1.000
_cell.angle_alpha   90.00
_cell.angle_beta   90.00
_cell.angle_gamma   90.00
#
_symmetry.space_group_name_H-M   'P 1'
#
loop_
_entity.id
_entity.type
_entity.pdbx_description
1 polymer ?
#
loop_
_entity_poly.entity_id
_entity_poly.type
_entity_poly.pdbx_seq_one_letter_code
_entity_poly.pdbx_strand_id
1 'polypeptide(L)'
;MALWLASEVGEGGTFRKQQLRDAMPGVEQIDRRMRDLRPAGWEILTYRDRLGLEPDELLLNRIGLPVWQPEHRAAGLRVIPARVRQQVLERDSHRCVRCGVLAGEPYADDPATTARLTLGHVSPHKHGSSATASDLVTECARCNETVKHFTSARLSKEQVWDRVVDLNNRDKVRVLSWLAKGRRDATPAEIAASLVFQLPAVERDEIRDRLADAVG
;
A
#
# COMPACT_ATOMS: atom_id res chain seq x y z
N MET A 1 -8.63 20.22 -11.42
CA MET A 1 -7.19 20.39 -11.07
C MET A 1 -6.28 20.37 -12.26
N ALA A 2 -5.98 19.20 -12.85
CA ALA A 2 -5.04 19.12 -13.99
C ALA A 2 -5.41 20.05 -15.14
N LEU A 3 -6.70 20.11 -15.52
CA LEU A 3 -7.17 21.03 -16.56
C LEU A 3 -6.86 22.50 -16.25
N TRP A 4 -7.10 22.94 -15.02
CA TRP A 4 -6.82 24.32 -14.58
C TRP A 4 -5.32 24.62 -14.59
N LEU A 5 -4.47 23.67 -14.16
CA LEU A 5 -3.02 23.83 -14.24
C LEU A 5 -2.58 23.97 -15.71
N ALA A 6 -3.18 23.20 -16.62
CA ALA A 6 -2.87 23.29 -18.04
C ALA A 6 -3.38 24.59 -18.69
N SER A 7 -4.57 25.06 -18.32
CA SER A 7 -5.23 26.20 -18.97
C SER A 7 -4.82 27.54 -18.39
N GLU A 8 -4.68 27.66 -17.07
CA GLU A 8 -4.46 28.95 -16.38
C GLU A 8 -2.99 29.20 -16.04
N VAL A 9 -2.21 28.15 -15.75
CA VAL A 9 -0.80 28.29 -15.35
C VAL A 9 0.13 28.10 -16.54
N GLY A 10 -0.05 27.01 -17.27
CA GLY A 10 0.82 26.66 -18.39
C GLY A 10 2.19 26.13 -17.98
N GLU A 11 2.86 25.44 -18.90
CA GLU A 11 4.21 24.90 -18.67
C GLU A 11 5.23 26.03 -18.47
N GLY A 12 6.06 25.93 -17.44
CA GLY A 12 6.99 26.97 -17.00
C GLY A 12 6.36 28.03 -16.09
N GLY A 13 5.03 28.02 -15.90
CA GLY A 13 4.33 29.00 -15.06
C GLY A 13 4.45 28.73 -13.57
N THR A 14 4.53 29.79 -12.76
CA THR A 14 4.45 29.68 -11.30
C THR A 14 3.04 29.98 -10.80
N PHE A 15 2.65 29.33 -9.70
CA PHE A 15 1.37 29.53 -9.06
C PHE A 15 1.49 29.30 -7.55
N ARG A 16 0.63 29.97 -6.77
CA ARG A 16 0.54 29.79 -5.32
C ARG A 16 -0.47 28.72 -4.96
N LYS A 17 -0.24 28.02 -3.85
CA LYS A 17 -1.23 27.05 -3.32
C LYS A 17 -2.60 27.66 -3.08
N GLN A 18 -2.65 28.95 -2.73
CA GLN A 18 -3.91 29.63 -2.47
C GLN A 18 -4.74 29.79 -3.75
N GLN A 19 -4.12 30.17 -4.88
CA GLN A 19 -4.81 30.27 -6.16
C GLN A 19 -5.45 28.93 -6.57
N LEU A 20 -4.77 27.82 -6.27
CA LEU A 20 -5.30 26.48 -6.52
C LEU A 20 -6.51 26.14 -5.63
N ARG A 21 -6.51 26.58 -4.37
CA ARG A 21 -7.65 26.42 -3.45
C ARG A 21 -8.83 27.29 -3.85
N ASP A 22 -8.57 28.53 -4.25
CA ASP A 22 -9.60 29.50 -4.65
C ASP A 22 -10.29 29.08 -5.96
N ALA A 23 -9.53 28.51 -6.91
CA ALA A 23 -10.07 27.99 -8.16
C ALA A 23 -10.91 26.71 -7.99
N MET A 24 -10.77 26.00 -6.87
CA MET A 24 -11.42 24.71 -6.61
C MET A 24 -12.01 24.67 -5.20
N PRO A 25 -12.97 25.56 -4.88
CA PRO A 25 -13.56 25.64 -3.56
C PRO A 25 -14.28 24.32 -3.24
N GLY A 26 -14.11 23.83 -2.01
CA GLY A 26 -14.73 22.59 -1.55
C GLY A 26 -14.04 21.29 -2.00
N VAL A 27 -12.93 21.36 -2.75
CA VAL A 27 -12.14 20.17 -3.06
C VAL A 27 -11.20 19.85 -1.89
N GLU A 28 -11.45 18.74 -1.21
CA GLU A 28 -10.56 18.25 -0.15
C GLU A 28 -9.27 17.62 -0.72
N GLN A 29 -8.21 17.62 0.11
CA GLN A 29 -6.92 16.99 -0.19
C GLN A 29 -6.26 17.45 -1.51
N ILE A 30 -6.37 18.74 -1.85
CA ILE A 30 -5.78 19.34 -3.07
C ILE A 30 -4.29 18.98 -3.25
N ASP A 31 -3.49 19.06 -2.18
CA ASP A 31 -2.05 18.72 -2.22
C ASP A 31 -1.79 17.24 -2.55
N ARG A 32 -2.72 16.33 -2.20
CA ARG A 32 -2.63 14.92 -2.58
C ARG A 32 -2.98 14.75 -4.06
N ARG A 33 -4.11 15.33 -4.50
CA ARG A 33 -4.56 15.25 -5.90
C ARG A 33 -3.51 15.79 -6.87
N MET A 34 -2.79 16.84 -6.47
CA MET A 34 -1.67 17.39 -7.24
C MET A 34 -0.51 16.40 -7.35
N ARG A 35 -0.15 15.70 -6.27
CA ARG A 35 0.87 14.65 -6.28
C ARG A 35 0.47 13.42 -7.10
N ASP A 36 -0.83 13.16 -7.21
CA ASP A 36 -1.38 12.06 -8.02
C ASP A 36 -1.26 12.34 -9.53
N LEU A 37 -0.86 13.55 -9.96
CA LEU A 37 -0.57 13.82 -11.37
C LEU A 37 0.80 13.31 -11.84
N ARG A 38 1.73 13.03 -10.91
CA ARG A 38 3.10 12.62 -11.25
C ARG A 38 3.19 11.35 -12.12
N PRO A 39 2.41 10.27 -11.88
CA PRO A 39 2.43 9.09 -12.75
C PRO A 39 2.01 9.38 -14.20
N ALA A 40 1.22 10.45 -14.41
CA ALA A 40 0.85 10.93 -15.73
C ALA A 40 1.93 11.82 -16.39
N GLY A 41 3.11 11.97 -15.77
CA GLY A 41 4.22 12.77 -16.31
C GLY A 41 4.19 14.25 -15.95
N TRP A 42 3.31 14.67 -15.04
CA TRP A 42 3.26 16.06 -14.57
C TRP A 42 4.40 16.34 -13.58
N GLU A 43 5.09 17.45 -13.79
CA GLU A 43 6.19 17.90 -12.93
C GLU A 43 5.86 19.24 -12.30
N ILE A 44 5.68 19.23 -10.97
CA ILE A 44 5.38 20.42 -10.18
C ILE A 44 6.45 20.54 -9.10
N LEU A 45 7.29 21.57 -9.24
CA LEU A 45 8.45 21.83 -8.40
C LEU A 45 8.09 22.78 -7.26
N THR A 46 8.73 22.56 -6.11
CA THR A 46 8.60 23.39 -4.91
C THR A 46 9.90 24.14 -4.64
N TYR A 47 9.90 25.05 -3.65
CA TYR A 47 11.11 25.71 -3.14
C TYR A 47 12.25 24.77 -2.73
N ARG A 48 11.95 23.50 -2.44
CA ARG A 48 12.96 22.47 -2.13
C ARG A 48 13.64 21.91 -3.37
N ASP A 49 12.94 21.94 -4.51
CA ASP A 49 13.42 21.38 -5.77
C ASP A 49 14.13 22.44 -6.62
N ARG A 50 13.72 23.71 -6.50
CA ARG A 50 14.29 24.85 -7.24
C ARG A 50 14.51 26.05 -6.33
N LEU A 51 15.75 26.54 -6.28
CA LEU A 51 16.09 27.79 -5.61
C LEU A 51 15.39 28.97 -6.29
N GLY A 52 14.82 29.87 -5.48
CA GLY A 52 14.12 31.07 -5.95
C GLY A 52 12.60 30.99 -5.99
N LEU A 53 11.99 29.90 -5.51
CA LEU A 53 10.55 29.85 -5.24
C LEU A 53 10.28 30.14 -3.75
N GLU A 54 9.20 30.88 -3.48
CA GLU A 54 8.71 31.06 -2.11
C GLU A 54 8.08 29.77 -1.55
N PRO A 55 8.00 29.59 -0.22
CA PRO A 55 7.46 28.36 0.39
C PRO A 55 6.03 27.99 -0.03
N ASP A 56 5.21 28.97 -0.43
CA ASP A 56 3.83 28.80 -0.89
C ASP A 56 3.68 28.83 -2.42
N GLU A 57 4.78 29.04 -3.14
CA GLU A 57 4.86 29.08 -4.59
C GLU A 57 5.33 27.73 -5.16
N LEU A 58 4.75 27.35 -6.29
CA LEU A 58 5.09 26.16 -7.05
C LEU A 58 5.31 26.53 -8.50
N LEU A 59 6.18 25.77 -9.17
CA LEU A 59 6.43 25.88 -10.60
C LEU A 59 5.85 24.65 -11.30
N LEU A 60 4.98 24.88 -12.29
CA LEU A 60 4.54 23.83 -13.21
C LEU A 60 5.62 23.63 -14.27
N ASN A 61 6.61 22.78 -14.00
CA ASN A 61 7.77 22.61 -14.88
C ASN A 61 7.46 21.84 -16.15
N ARG A 62 6.53 20.86 -16.08
CA ARG A 62 6.11 20.06 -17.23
C ARG A 62 4.64 19.67 -17.12
N ILE A 63 3.90 19.82 -18.21
CA ILE A 63 2.54 19.29 -18.34
C ILE A 63 2.62 17.84 -18.81
N GLY A 64 1.99 16.93 -18.07
CA GLY A 64 1.89 15.53 -18.42
C GLY A 64 0.66 15.20 -19.27
N LEU A 65 0.30 13.92 -19.33
CA LEU A 65 -0.88 13.45 -20.05
C LEU A 65 -2.16 14.14 -19.53
N PRO A 66 -3.10 14.50 -20.42
CA PRO A 66 -4.31 15.24 -20.06
C PRO A 66 -5.33 14.33 -19.35
N VAL A 67 -5.14 14.06 -18.06
CA VAL A 67 -5.93 13.10 -17.25
C VAL A 67 -7.43 13.41 -17.14
N TRP A 68 -7.89 14.58 -17.63
CA TRP A 68 -9.31 14.89 -17.76
C TRP A 68 -9.95 14.22 -18.99
N GLN A 69 -9.15 13.83 -19.98
CA GLN A 69 -9.61 13.08 -21.15
C GLN A 69 -9.85 11.60 -20.77
N PRO A 70 -10.97 10.98 -21.20
CA PRO A 70 -11.31 9.59 -20.87
C PRO A 70 -10.17 8.58 -21.09
N GLU A 71 -9.47 8.70 -22.21
CA GLU A 71 -8.35 7.86 -22.64
C GLU A 71 -7.12 7.93 -21.73
N HIS A 72 -6.95 9.04 -20.99
CA HIS A 72 -5.80 9.29 -20.13
C HIS A 72 -6.13 9.30 -18.63
N ARG A 73 -7.39 9.06 -18.26
CA ARG A 73 -7.85 9.09 -16.86
C ARG A 73 -7.10 8.11 -15.96
N ALA A 74 -6.67 6.96 -16.50
CA ALA A 74 -5.89 5.97 -15.77
C ALA A 74 -4.43 6.36 -15.55
N ALA A 75 -3.88 7.31 -16.32
CA ALA A 75 -2.47 7.70 -16.22
C ALA A 75 -2.13 8.40 -14.90
N GLY A 76 -3.10 9.06 -14.25
CA GLY A 76 -2.93 9.66 -12.92
C GLY A 76 -3.08 8.66 -11.76
N LEU A 77 -3.48 7.42 -12.04
CA LEU A 77 -3.57 6.39 -11.02
C LEU A 77 -2.20 5.71 -10.90
N ARG A 78 -1.71 5.54 -9.66
CA ARG A 78 -0.59 4.62 -9.38
C ARG A 78 -1.08 3.19 -9.57
N VAL A 79 -1.15 2.75 -10.82
CA VAL A 79 -1.56 1.38 -11.15
C VAL A 79 -0.36 0.47 -10.97
N ILE A 80 -0.41 -0.40 -9.96
CA ILE A 80 0.52 -1.52 -9.87
C ILE A 80 0.16 -2.50 -10.98
N PRO A 81 1.07 -2.81 -11.92
CA PRO A 81 0.77 -3.73 -13.02
C PRO A 81 0.27 -5.08 -12.50
N ALA A 82 -0.68 -5.71 -13.19
CA ALA A 82 -1.28 -6.97 -12.76
C ALA A 82 -0.23 -8.07 -12.53
N ARG A 83 0.78 -8.15 -13.41
CA ARG A 83 1.92 -9.07 -13.27
C ARG A 83 2.71 -8.82 -11.98
N VAL A 84 2.99 -7.56 -11.64
CA VAL A 84 3.70 -7.21 -10.39
C VAL A 84 2.84 -7.57 -9.19
N ARG A 85 1.54 -7.26 -9.25
CA ARG A 85 0.58 -7.62 -8.19
C ARG A 85 0.58 -9.12 -7.93
N GLN A 86 0.46 -9.93 -8.99
CA GLN A 86 0.48 -11.39 -8.88
C GLN A 86 1.80 -11.88 -8.29
N GLN A 87 2.94 -11.40 -8.81
CA GLN A 87 4.26 -11.76 -8.31
C GLN A 87 4.42 -11.48 -6.81
N VAL A 88 3.91 -10.35 -6.31
CA VAL A 88 3.99 -10.01 -4.88
C VAL A 88 3.07 -10.89 -4.03
N LEU A 89 1.84 -11.17 -4.51
CA LEU A 89 0.92 -12.06 -3.80
C LEU A 89 1.47 -13.48 -3.70
N GLU A 90 2.01 -14.03 -4.79
CA GLU A 90 2.62 -15.37 -4.81
C GLU A 90 3.83 -15.44 -3.87
N ARG A 91 4.74 -14.44 -3.96
CA ARG A 91 5.91 -14.34 -3.08
C ARG A 91 5.53 -14.35 -1.60
N ASP A 92 4.47 -13.63 -1.26
CA ASP A 92 4.00 -13.49 0.12
C ASP A 92 2.97 -14.56 0.52
N SER A 93 2.82 -15.60 -0.31
CA SER A 93 1.91 -16.74 -0.09
C SER A 93 0.44 -16.32 0.13
N HIS A 94 -0.01 -15.29 -0.58
CA HIS A 94 -1.37 -14.74 -0.50
C HIS A 94 -1.81 -14.42 0.92
N ARG A 95 -0.88 -13.82 1.69
CA ARG A 95 -1.04 -13.56 3.12
C ARG A 95 -0.50 -12.20 3.51
N CYS A 96 -1.13 -11.54 4.48
CA CYS A 96 -0.57 -10.32 5.04
C CYS A 96 0.77 -10.60 5.73
N VAL A 97 1.85 -9.94 5.30
CA VAL A 97 3.19 -10.12 5.90
C VAL A 97 3.31 -9.54 7.31
N ARG A 98 2.32 -8.77 7.79
CA ARG A 98 2.30 -8.12 9.10
C ARG A 98 1.57 -8.95 10.16
N CYS A 99 0.30 -9.26 9.92
CA CYS A 99 -0.53 -10.00 10.87
C CYS A 99 -0.73 -11.47 10.51
N GLY A 100 -0.46 -11.88 9.27
CA GLY A 100 -0.62 -13.27 8.83
C GLY A 100 -2.03 -13.64 8.34
N VAL A 101 -2.99 -12.71 8.32
CA VAL A 101 -4.36 -12.99 7.84
C VAL A 101 -4.39 -13.30 6.33
N LEU A 102 -5.23 -14.25 5.93
CA LEU A 102 -5.49 -14.66 4.55
C LEU A 102 -6.60 -13.82 3.90
N ALA A 103 -6.70 -13.87 2.57
CA ALA A 103 -7.80 -13.21 1.86
C ALA A 103 -9.15 -13.86 2.23
N GLY A 104 -10.15 -13.05 2.56
CA GLY A 104 -11.50 -13.52 2.91
C GLY A 104 -11.61 -14.15 4.30
N GLU A 105 -10.51 -14.29 5.04
CA GLU A 105 -10.53 -14.76 6.43
C GLU A 105 -11.10 -13.66 7.34
N PRO A 106 -12.01 -13.98 8.28
CA PRO A 106 -12.47 -13.02 9.29
C PRO A 106 -11.31 -12.49 10.13
N TYR A 107 -11.37 -11.22 10.54
CA TYR A 107 -10.41 -10.70 11.50
C TYR A 107 -10.66 -11.32 12.88
N ALA A 108 -9.60 -11.74 13.57
CA ALA A 108 -9.73 -12.40 14.87
C ALA A 108 -10.42 -11.54 15.94
N ASP A 109 -10.20 -10.22 15.89
CA ASP A 109 -10.79 -9.22 16.78
C ASP A 109 -12.13 -8.66 16.28
N ASP A 110 -12.51 -8.96 15.04
CA ASP A 110 -13.77 -8.54 14.44
C ASP A 110 -14.23 -9.56 13.38
N PRO A 111 -14.88 -10.65 13.82
CA PRO A 111 -15.31 -11.72 12.92
C PRO A 111 -16.38 -11.31 11.90
N ALA A 112 -17.02 -10.15 12.07
CA ALA A 112 -18.02 -9.64 11.14
C ALA A 112 -17.38 -9.06 9.86
N THR A 113 -16.07 -8.77 9.88
CA THR A 113 -15.37 -8.26 8.71
C THR A 113 -14.27 -9.22 8.25
N THR A 114 -14.20 -9.41 6.93
CA THR A 114 -13.21 -10.29 6.29
C THR A 114 -12.04 -9.49 5.75
N ALA A 115 -10.84 -10.06 5.84
CA ALA A 115 -9.62 -9.44 5.37
C ALA A 115 -9.57 -9.31 3.85
N ARG A 116 -9.36 -8.07 3.38
CA ARG A 116 -9.03 -7.77 1.99
C ARG A 116 -7.55 -7.53 1.85
N LEU A 117 -6.88 -8.31 1.00
CA LEU A 117 -5.46 -8.11 0.71
C LEU A 117 -5.24 -6.95 -0.27
N THR A 118 -4.19 -6.20 -0.01
CA THR A 118 -3.73 -5.03 -0.75
C THR A 118 -2.21 -5.10 -0.90
N LEU A 119 -1.63 -4.17 -1.67
CA LEU A 119 -0.18 -4.01 -1.72
C LEU A 119 0.21 -2.71 -1.00
N GLY A 120 1.10 -2.84 -0.02
CA GLY A 120 1.75 -1.74 0.68
C GLY A 120 3.18 -1.56 0.20
N HIS A 121 3.72 -0.35 0.31
CA HIS A 121 5.14 -0.12 0.03
C HIS A 121 5.99 -0.50 1.24
N VAL A 122 7.10 -1.19 1.01
CA VAL A 122 8.07 -1.56 2.07
C VAL A 122 8.60 -0.31 2.78
N SER A 123 8.87 0.76 2.03
CA SER A 123 9.27 2.08 2.54
C SER A 123 8.32 3.16 2.01
N PRO A 124 7.34 3.62 2.82
CA PRO A 124 6.35 4.62 2.39
C PRO A 124 6.94 6.00 2.03
N HIS A 125 8.16 6.30 2.52
CA HIS A 125 8.77 7.63 2.46
C HIS A 125 9.78 7.82 1.31
N LYS A 126 10.06 6.80 0.49
CA LYS A 126 10.88 7.00 -0.71
C LYS A 126 10.11 7.84 -1.73
N HIS A 127 10.63 9.02 -2.05
CA HIS A 127 10.17 9.82 -3.18
C HIS A 127 10.11 8.95 -4.43
N GLY A 128 8.93 8.86 -5.08
CA GLY A 128 8.76 8.08 -6.30
C GLY A 128 8.75 6.56 -6.12
N SER A 129 8.22 6.05 -4.99
CA SER A 129 8.09 4.62 -4.69
C SER A 129 7.68 3.81 -5.94
N SER A 130 8.62 3.02 -6.46
CA SER A 130 8.42 2.32 -7.72
C SER A 130 7.35 1.24 -7.55
N ALA A 131 6.53 1.01 -8.58
CA ALA A 131 5.57 -0.09 -8.58
C ALA A 131 6.26 -1.42 -8.95
N THR A 132 7.43 -1.69 -8.36
CA THR A 132 8.18 -2.93 -8.56
C THR A 132 7.83 -3.94 -7.47
N ALA A 133 8.00 -5.24 -7.76
CA ALA A 133 7.71 -6.28 -6.80
C ALA A 133 8.60 -6.18 -5.54
N SER A 134 9.83 -5.69 -5.66
CA SER A 134 10.75 -5.50 -4.52
C SER A 134 10.32 -4.39 -3.58
N ASP A 135 9.64 -3.36 -4.08
CA ASP A 135 9.18 -2.21 -3.29
C ASP A 135 7.81 -2.43 -2.65
N LEU A 136 7.14 -3.55 -2.97
CA LEU A 136 5.78 -3.86 -2.56
C LEU A 136 5.73 -5.12 -1.70
N VAL A 137 4.80 -5.14 -0.75
CA VAL A 137 4.45 -6.30 0.10
C VAL A 137 2.95 -6.46 0.20
N THR A 138 2.50 -7.70 0.40
CA THR A 138 1.11 -8.05 0.63
C THR A 138 0.72 -7.67 2.06
N GLU A 139 -0.26 -6.78 2.19
CA GLU A 139 -0.81 -6.32 3.47
C GLU A 139 -2.34 -6.36 3.44
N CYS A 140 -2.97 -6.74 4.54
CA CYS A 140 -4.42 -6.57 4.65
C CYS A 140 -4.77 -5.08 4.74
N ALA A 141 -6.01 -4.72 4.37
CA ALA A 141 -6.47 -3.34 4.38
C ALA A 141 -6.19 -2.63 5.72
N ARG A 142 -6.50 -3.28 6.85
CA ARG A 142 -6.19 -2.76 8.19
C ARG A 142 -4.71 -2.45 8.37
N CYS A 143 -3.81 -3.41 8.15
CA CYS A 143 -2.37 -3.18 8.33
C CYS A 143 -1.81 -2.09 7.40
N ASN A 144 -2.29 -2.01 6.15
CA ASN A 144 -1.85 -0.99 5.19
C ASN A 144 -2.40 0.41 5.54
N GLU A 145 -3.60 0.49 6.14
CA GLU A 145 -4.24 1.75 6.56
C GLU A 145 -3.71 2.25 7.91
N THR A 146 -3.45 1.37 8.89
CA THR A 146 -2.86 1.76 10.19
C THR A 146 -1.44 2.32 10.04
N VAL A 147 -0.71 1.92 8.99
CA VAL A 147 0.56 2.55 8.60
C VAL A 147 0.36 3.96 8.00
N LYS A 148 -0.84 4.30 7.54
CA LYS A 148 -1.17 5.61 6.94
C LYS A 148 -1.84 6.58 7.91
N HIS A 149 -2.55 6.06 8.92
CA HIS A 149 -3.27 6.82 9.94
C HIS A 149 -2.71 6.47 11.32
N PHE A 150 -1.58 7.09 11.68
CA PHE A 150 -0.89 6.84 12.95
C PHE A 150 -1.62 7.47 14.14
N THR A 151 -2.64 6.79 14.69
CA THR A 151 -3.36 7.26 15.90
C THR A 151 -3.61 6.21 16.97
N SER A 152 -3.27 4.93 16.79
CA SER A 152 -3.40 3.90 17.85
C SER A 152 -2.08 3.61 18.57
N ALA A 153 -2.13 3.43 19.89
CA ALA A 153 -1.01 3.18 20.80
C ALA A 153 -0.10 2.04 20.31
N ARG A 154 1.05 2.38 19.71
CA ARG A 154 2.11 1.42 19.45
C ARG A 154 2.74 0.99 20.77
N LEU A 155 3.05 -0.28 20.87
CA LEU A 155 4.00 -0.76 21.88
C LEU A 155 5.34 -0.05 21.66
N SER A 156 5.97 0.38 22.75
CA SER A 156 7.36 0.84 22.72
C SER A 156 8.28 -0.31 22.29
N LYS A 157 9.53 0.01 21.92
CA LYS A 157 10.53 -1.01 21.58
C LYS A 157 10.70 -2.01 22.73
N GLU A 158 10.68 -1.51 23.97
CA GLU A 158 10.82 -2.28 25.20
C GLU A 158 9.62 -3.20 25.39
N GLN A 159 8.39 -2.69 25.23
CA GLN A 159 7.18 -3.50 25.31
C GLN A 159 7.10 -4.59 24.23
N VAL A 160 7.66 -4.35 23.04
CA VAL A 160 7.80 -5.38 22.00
C VAL A 160 8.86 -6.41 22.40
N TRP A 161 9.99 -5.95 22.93
CA TRP A 161 11.08 -6.82 23.37
C TRP A 161 10.64 -7.79 24.47
N ASP A 162 9.89 -7.31 25.46
CA ASP A 162 9.35 -8.13 26.55
C ASP A 162 8.52 -9.30 26.00
N ARG A 163 7.65 -9.02 25.03
CA ARG A 163 6.86 -10.08 24.37
C ARG A 163 7.71 -11.08 23.59
N VAL A 164 8.78 -10.64 22.95
CA VAL A 164 9.68 -11.52 22.19
C VAL A 164 10.52 -12.39 23.14
N VAL A 165 10.97 -11.83 24.26
CA VAL A 165 11.79 -12.56 25.23
C VAL A 165 10.98 -13.56 26.06
N ASP A 166 9.66 -13.38 26.17
CA ASP A 166 8.77 -14.35 26.81
C ASP A 166 8.45 -15.58 25.94
N LEU A 167 8.78 -15.56 24.65
CA LEU A 167 8.59 -16.71 23.75
C LEU A 167 9.51 -17.88 24.14
N ASN A 168 9.09 -19.09 23.80
CA ASN A 168 9.97 -20.26 23.88
C ASN A 168 11.15 -20.12 22.89
N ASN A 169 12.24 -20.88 23.11
CA ASN A 169 13.45 -20.78 22.29
C ASN A 169 13.21 -21.06 20.79
N ARG A 170 12.30 -21.99 20.47
CA ARG A 170 11.97 -22.32 19.08
C ARG A 170 11.35 -21.12 18.36
N ASP A 171 10.43 -20.42 19.00
CA ASP A 171 9.76 -19.25 18.43
C ASP A 171 10.67 -18.02 18.40
N LYS A 172 11.55 -17.83 19.39
CA LYS A 172 12.60 -16.80 19.34
C LYS A 172 13.50 -16.96 18.12
N VAL A 173 14.01 -18.17 17.89
CA VAL A 173 14.85 -18.48 16.71
C VAL A 173 14.08 -18.21 15.41
N ARG A 174 12.79 -18.55 15.36
CA ARG A 174 11.93 -18.27 14.22
C ARG A 174 11.77 -16.77 13.97
N VAL A 175 11.47 -15.97 15.00
CA VAL A 175 11.37 -14.50 14.90
C VAL A 175 12.69 -13.90 14.45
N LEU A 176 13.82 -14.33 15.03
CA LEU A 176 15.16 -13.86 14.64
C LEU A 176 15.44 -14.15 13.16
N SER A 177 15.11 -15.36 12.69
CA SER A 177 15.26 -15.73 11.27
C SER A 177 14.45 -14.82 10.34
N TRP A 178 13.20 -14.51 10.72
CA TRP A 178 12.34 -13.62 9.93
C TRP A 178 12.86 -12.18 9.91
N LEU A 179 13.36 -11.67 11.03
CA LEU A 179 13.98 -10.35 11.11
C LEU A 179 15.21 -10.27 10.19
N ALA A 180 16.08 -11.29 10.22
CA ALA A 180 17.26 -11.35 9.34
C ALA A 180 16.89 -11.38 7.85
N LYS A 181 15.78 -12.04 7.50
CA LYS A 181 15.26 -12.10 6.12
C LYS A 181 14.45 -10.87 5.70
N GLY A 182 14.05 -10.02 6.65
CA GLY A 182 13.12 -8.90 6.43
C GLY A 182 11.70 -9.33 6.05
N ARG A 183 11.35 -10.61 6.19
CA ARG A 183 10.03 -11.15 5.86
C ARG A 183 9.71 -12.41 6.67
N ARG A 184 8.42 -12.64 6.92
CA ARG A 184 7.91 -13.88 7.52
C ARG A 184 7.91 -14.98 6.47
N ASP A 185 8.51 -16.13 6.79
CA ASP A 185 8.33 -17.35 6.01
C ASP A 185 7.03 -18.06 6.42
N ALA A 186 6.32 -18.62 5.45
CA ALA A 186 5.16 -19.46 5.70
C ALA A 186 5.60 -20.90 6.01
N THR A 187 4.94 -21.54 6.98
CA THR A 187 5.07 -23.00 7.16
C THR A 187 4.34 -23.75 6.03
N PRO A 188 4.64 -25.03 5.76
CA PRO A 188 3.91 -25.82 4.77
C PRO A 188 2.39 -25.84 5.02
N ALA A 189 1.97 -25.88 6.28
CA ALA A 189 0.56 -25.82 6.65
C ALA A 189 -0.08 -24.47 6.31
N GLU A 190 0.63 -23.36 6.56
CA GLU A 190 0.14 -22.02 6.20
C GLU A 190 0.07 -21.82 4.67
N ILE A 191 1.00 -22.41 3.92
CA ILE A 191 0.96 -22.40 2.44
C ILE A 191 -0.24 -23.21 1.94
N ALA A 192 -0.46 -24.42 2.49
CA ALA A 192 -1.62 -25.23 2.14
C ALA A 192 -2.93 -24.50 2.46
N ALA A 193 -3.02 -23.88 3.64
CA ALA A 193 -4.18 -23.06 4.02
C ALA A 193 -4.38 -21.91 3.03
N SER A 194 -3.34 -21.17 2.63
CA SER A 194 -3.51 -20.07 1.68
C SER A 194 -3.97 -20.54 0.30
N LEU A 195 -3.60 -21.74 -0.14
CA LEU A 195 -4.15 -22.35 -1.36
C LEU A 195 -5.64 -22.69 -1.20
N VAL A 196 -6.00 -23.33 -0.09
CA VAL A 196 -7.41 -23.67 0.20
C VAL A 196 -8.28 -22.42 0.26
N PHE A 197 -7.82 -21.36 0.93
CA PHE A 197 -8.60 -20.13 1.08
C PHE A 197 -8.81 -19.36 -0.24
N GLN A 198 -8.05 -19.66 -1.29
CA GLN A 198 -8.26 -19.13 -2.63
C GLN A 198 -9.37 -19.86 -3.40
N LEU A 199 -9.79 -21.04 -2.95
CA LEU A 199 -10.86 -21.79 -3.59
C LEU A 199 -12.24 -21.17 -3.27
N PRO A 200 -13.24 -21.36 -4.16
CA PRO A 200 -14.64 -21.09 -3.88
C PRO A 200 -15.11 -21.79 -2.59
N ALA A 201 -16.13 -21.22 -1.93
CA ALA A 201 -16.61 -21.72 -0.64
C ALA A 201 -16.97 -23.22 -0.67
N VAL A 202 -17.64 -23.68 -1.72
CA VAL A 202 -18.04 -25.09 -1.90
C VAL A 202 -16.82 -26.01 -1.96
N GLU A 203 -15.80 -25.66 -2.75
CA GLU A 203 -14.57 -26.45 -2.85
C GLU A 203 -13.78 -26.47 -1.53
N ARG A 204 -13.84 -25.39 -0.75
CA ARG A 204 -13.24 -25.38 0.60
C ARG A 204 -13.93 -26.33 1.55
N ASP A 205 -15.26 -26.40 1.49
CA ASP A 205 -16.03 -27.34 2.30
C ASP A 205 -15.68 -28.79 1.92
N GLU A 206 -15.55 -29.10 0.63
CA GLU A 206 -15.10 -30.42 0.16
C GLU A 206 -13.69 -30.77 0.64
N ILE A 207 -12.74 -29.83 0.57
CA ILE A 207 -11.37 -30.05 1.07
C ILE A 207 -11.37 -30.23 2.59
N ARG A 208 -12.19 -29.47 3.32
CA ARG A 208 -12.33 -29.62 4.78
C ARG A 208 -12.79 -31.03 5.13
N ASP A 209 -13.84 -31.51 4.48
CA ASP A 209 -14.45 -32.81 4.79
C ASP A 209 -13.45 -33.95 4.48
N ARG A 210 -12.77 -33.88 3.32
CA ARG A 210 -11.70 -34.84 2.97
C ARG A 210 -10.51 -34.82 3.93
N LEU A 211 -10.13 -33.63 4.41
CA LEU A 211 -9.03 -33.49 5.36
C LEU A 211 -9.43 -34.07 6.73
N ALA A 212 -10.69 -33.90 7.14
CA ALA A 212 -11.22 -34.49 8.37
C ALA A 212 -11.15 -36.02 8.33
N ASP A 213 -11.51 -36.65 7.20
CA ASP A 213 -11.39 -38.10 7.01
C ASP A 213 -9.93 -38.59 7.02
N ALA A 214 -8.98 -37.77 6.57
CA ALA A 214 -7.57 -38.14 6.50
C ALA A 214 -6.83 -38.05 7.84
N VAL A 215 -7.37 -37.29 8.81
CA VAL A 215 -6.77 -37.11 10.15
C VAL A 215 -7.50 -37.88 11.25
N GLY A 216 -8.72 -38.36 10.98
CA GLY A 216 -9.49 -39.26 11.84
C GLY A 216 -9.09 -40.71 11.69
#